data_AF-A0A662IB80-F1
#
_entry.id   AF-A0A662IB80-F1
#
_cell.length_a   1.000
_cell.length_b   1.000
_cell.length_c   1.000
_cell.angle_alpha   90.00
_cell.angle_beta   90.00
_cell.angle_gamma   90.00
#
_symmetry.space_group_name_H-M   'P 1'
#
loop_
_entity.id
_entity.type
_entity.pdbx_description
1 polymer ?
#
loop_
_entity_poly.entity_id
_entity_poly.type
_entity_poly.pdbx_seq_one_letter_code
_entity_poly.pdbx_strand_id
1 'polypeptide(L)'
;MGASQREASEILEMKRKYFSKLLSDDAIDSNIFRMFNIYDYASFWGEYVLSDTLFSSLTGLLFFDLSLAEVEPWQQIWDIQLPSMDEFLEGVLLEIEPIEIEVEFPELELPELTIPEIIVPDVSRNVEETRPVKAVVGKSRYGESYVDPPAVREFLRSAIYAFLKKDVSLTEAKNRLMAVARQLGIAEEVVEDVFNRLSMMTSMKRQVAVWDYAWWDLSPWGTPDAPSIIEFTDWLLRTATREMRHLWDVEAGGWWDESYWDMCYWTDDETPFRVDPETLVPKLVEYVNFVVGNFKRRLLSTPLVVANYQRARERRYPWRSRRLEAWAVPSSHRMRLESLTEEVVRRLRPGTPPHVMRLYKTAVLDMYGKLYGTHGWGRRMEKAMSGEEFKNYWIEKWAGDGLEREVLEKLYETIRPVVDALGGARLTHHIRWLRETRRLLSRH
;
A
#
# COMPACT_ATOMS: atom_id res chain seq x y z
N MET A 1 -25.14 -6.60 -34.20
CA MET A 1 -23.79 -6.83 -33.66
C MET A 1 -23.89 -7.88 -32.56
N GLY A 2 -23.08 -8.95 -32.66
CA GLY A 2 -22.99 -9.95 -31.58
C GLY A 2 -22.29 -9.39 -30.32
N ALA A 3 -22.43 -10.07 -29.19
CA ALA A 3 -21.80 -9.65 -27.92
C ALA A 3 -20.28 -9.47 -28.04
N SER A 4 -19.60 -10.40 -28.74
CA SER A 4 -18.17 -10.33 -29.00
C SER A 4 -17.74 -9.12 -29.85
N GLN A 5 -18.59 -8.67 -30.78
CA GLN A 5 -18.30 -7.48 -31.59
C GLN A 5 -18.41 -6.19 -30.78
N ARG A 6 -19.35 -6.13 -29.83
CA ARG A 6 -19.49 -4.99 -28.91
C ARG A 6 -18.28 -4.89 -27.98
N GLU A 7 -17.89 -6.00 -27.36
CA GLU A 7 -16.70 -6.06 -26.51
C GLU A 7 -15.43 -5.65 -27.26
N ALA A 8 -15.24 -6.13 -28.49
CA ALA A 8 -14.10 -5.75 -29.32
C ALA A 8 -14.10 -4.25 -29.66
N SER A 9 -15.27 -3.67 -29.97
CA SER A 9 -15.42 -2.24 -30.24
C SER A 9 -15.08 -1.39 -29.00
N GLU A 10 -15.56 -1.79 -27.83
CA GLU A 10 -15.28 -1.12 -26.56
C GLU A 10 -13.78 -1.17 -26.22
N ILE A 11 -13.11 -2.31 -26.43
CA ILE A 11 -11.67 -2.44 -26.24
C ILE A 11 -10.90 -1.52 -27.20
N LEU A 12 -11.31 -1.43 -28.47
CA LEU A 12 -10.66 -0.53 -29.43
C LEU A 12 -10.83 0.94 -29.04
N GLU A 13 -11.99 1.33 -28.53
CA GLU A 13 -12.24 2.68 -28.04
C GLU A 13 -11.41 2.99 -26.79
N MET A 14 -11.37 2.06 -25.84
CA MET A 14 -10.54 2.14 -24.63
C MET A 14 -9.05 2.29 -24.98
N LYS A 15 -8.56 1.51 -25.95
CA LYS A 15 -7.19 1.61 -26.46
C LYS A 15 -6.92 3.01 -27.03
N ARG A 16 -7.79 3.53 -27.91
CA ARG A 16 -7.62 4.88 -28.48
C ARG A 16 -7.55 5.96 -27.40
N LYS A 17 -8.45 5.89 -26.41
CA LYS A 17 -8.49 6.81 -25.27
C LYS A 17 -7.23 6.73 -24.41
N TYR A 18 -6.72 5.52 -24.12
CA TYR A 18 -5.48 5.35 -23.36
C TYR A 18 -4.28 5.93 -24.10
N PHE A 19 -4.18 5.65 -25.40
CA PHE A 19 -3.11 6.15 -26.25
C PHE A 19 -3.06 7.68 -26.31
N SER A 20 -4.18 8.31 -26.63
CA SER A 20 -4.27 9.78 -26.77
C SER A 20 -4.12 10.54 -25.45
N LYS A 21 -4.24 9.85 -24.31
CA LYS A 21 -4.15 10.48 -22.99
C LYS A 21 -2.78 10.30 -22.34
N LEU A 22 -2.03 9.26 -22.69
CA LEU A 22 -0.82 8.87 -21.94
C LEU A 22 0.38 8.49 -22.80
N LEU A 23 0.20 8.04 -24.05
CA LEU A 23 1.27 7.39 -24.81
C LEU A 23 1.72 8.15 -26.07
N SER A 24 0.88 9.02 -26.63
CA SER A 24 1.27 9.84 -27.79
C SER A 24 2.22 10.96 -27.37
N ASP A 25 3.06 11.43 -28.29
CA ASP A 25 4.02 12.52 -28.02
C ASP A 25 3.28 13.76 -27.44
N ASP A 26 2.19 14.21 -28.06
CA ASP A 26 1.35 15.31 -27.55
C ASP A 26 0.80 15.06 -26.14
N ALA A 27 0.53 13.80 -25.80
CA ALA A 27 0.00 13.44 -24.50
C ALA A 27 1.07 13.44 -23.42
N ILE A 28 2.29 13.01 -23.76
CA ILE A 28 3.45 13.09 -22.86
C ILE A 28 3.71 14.56 -22.53
N ASP A 29 3.79 15.42 -23.55
CA ASP A 29 4.02 16.85 -23.38
C ASP A 29 2.92 17.50 -22.54
N SER A 30 1.65 17.25 -22.88
CA SER A 30 0.51 17.77 -22.12
C SER A 30 0.52 17.32 -20.66
N ASN A 31 0.89 16.05 -20.39
CA ASN A 31 0.97 15.54 -19.02
C ASN A 31 2.16 16.10 -18.25
N ILE A 32 3.29 16.41 -18.89
CA ILE A 32 4.41 17.12 -18.24
C ILE A 32 3.95 18.48 -17.76
N PHE A 33 3.33 19.30 -18.62
CA PHE A 33 2.81 20.61 -18.20
C PHE A 33 1.71 20.50 -17.15
N ARG A 34 0.83 19.49 -17.27
CA ARG A 34 -0.16 19.22 -16.23
C ARG A 34 0.52 18.86 -14.91
N MET A 35 1.60 18.09 -14.92
CA MET A 35 2.33 17.76 -13.71
C MET A 35 2.98 18.97 -13.07
N PHE A 36 3.52 19.91 -13.85
CA PHE A 36 3.97 21.20 -13.35
C PHE A 36 2.83 21.98 -12.69
N ASN A 37 1.67 22.06 -13.35
CA ASN A 37 0.52 22.80 -12.84
C ASN A 37 -0.04 22.23 -11.52
N ILE A 38 0.10 20.91 -11.29
CA ILE A 38 -0.37 20.27 -10.06
C ILE A 38 0.77 19.91 -9.11
N TYR A 39 2.01 20.34 -9.38
CA TYR A 39 3.18 19.88 -8.63
C TYR A 39 3.05 20.19 -7.14
N ASP A 40 2.70 21.42 -6.79
CA ASP A 40 2.56 21.84 -5.38
C ASP A 40 1.51 20.99 -4.67
N TYR A 41 0.33 20.83 -5.27
CA TYR A 41 -0.74 20.01 -4.71
C TYR A 41 -0.36 18.53 -4.60
N ALA A 42 0.24 17.94 -5.64
CA ALA A 42 0.63 16.53 -5.65
C ALA A 42 1.79 16.25 -4.69
N SER A 43 2.74 17.18 -4.57
CA SER A 43 3.88 17.08 -3.66
C SER A 43 3.44 17.18 -2.21
N PHE A 44 2.55 18.11 -1.90
CA PHE A 44 1.93 18.25 -0.60
C PHE A 44 1.09 17.02 -0.23
N TRP A 45 0.20 16.58 -1.12
CA TRP A 45 -0.63 15.39 -0.85
C TRP A 45 0.22 14.14 -0.67
N GLY A 46 1.26 13.98 -1.50
CA GLY A 46 2.20 12.88 -1.40
C GLY A 46 2.92 12.87 -0.06
N GLU A 47 3.46 14.00 0.39
CA GLU A 47 4.05 14.14 1.72
C GLU A 47 3.03 13.87 2.84
N TYR A 48 1.85 14.47 2.75
CA TYR A 48 0.79 14.33 3.76
C TYR A 48 0.34 12.87 3.99
N VAL A 49 0.31 12.06 2.93
CA VAL A 49 -0.05 10.64 3.03
C VAL A 49 1.17 9.77 3.33
N LEU A 50 2.30 10.04 2.69
CA LEU A 50 3.51 9.23 2.82
C LEU A 50 4.13 9.39 4.20
N SER A 51 4.33 10.61 4.71
CA SER A 51 4.89 10.80 6.05
C SER A 51 3.99 10.17 7.12
N ASP A 52 2.67 10.37 7.05
CA ASP A 52 1.72 9.70 7.96
C ASP A 52 1.87 8.17 7.90
N THR A 53 2.08 7.59 6.72
CA THR A 53 2.31 6.15 6.57
C THR A 53 3.68 5.71 7.13
N LEU A 54 4.72 6.51 6.95
CA LEU A 54 6.08 6.23 7.45
C LEU A 54 6.13 6.30 8.98
N PHE A 55 5.59 7.36 9.58
CA PHE A 55 5.46 7.46 11.04
C PHE A 55 4.58 6.33 11.61
N SER A 56 3.43 6.07 10.97
CA SER A 56 2.57 4.94 11.33
C SER A 56 3.27 3.58 11.31
N SER A 57 4.31 3.42 10.49
CA SER A 57 5.03 2.17 10.42
C SER A 57 5.99 1.91 11.58
N LEU A 58 6.28 2.93 12.40
CA LEU A 58 7.08 2.79 13.61
C LEU A 58 6.39 1.89 14.64
N THR A 59 5.06 1.84 14.66
CA THR A 59 4.32 0.83 15.43
C THR A 59 4.78 -0.60 15.11
N GLY A 60 5.18 -0.86 13.85
CA GLY A 60 5.74 -2.14 13.43
C GLY A 60 7.14 -2.40 13.97
N LEU A 61 7.99 -1.37 14.02
CA LEU A 61 9.32 -1.44 14.63
C LEU A 61 9.24 -1.70 16.13
N LEU A 62 8.38 -0.95 16.82
CA LEU A 62 8.27 -0.94 18.28
C LEU A 62 7.64 -2.23 18.82
N PHE A 63 6.60 -2.75 18.17
CA PHE A 63 5.83 -3.88 18.71
C PHE A 63 5.97 -5.19 17.95
N PHE A 64 6.45 -5.17 16.71
CA PHE A 64 6.50 -6.37 15.87
C PHE A 64 7.89 -6.69 15.34
N ASP A 65 8.96 -6.11 15.89
CA ASP A 65 10.34 -6.44 15.47
C ASP A 65 10.53 -6.35 13.95
N LEU A 66 9.86 -5.36 13.33
CA LEU A 66 9.98 -5.10 11.91
C LEU A 66 11.04 -4.04 11.66
N SER A 67 12.03 -4.39 10.87
CA SER A 67 13.00 -3.43 10.36
C SER A 67 12.30 -2.38 9.47
N LEU A 68 12.67 -1.11 9.58
CA LEU A 68 12.09 -0.09 8.68
C LEU A 68 12.46 -0.37 7.22
N ALA A 69 13.64 -0.95 6.96
CA ALA A 69 14.04 -1.37 5.63
C ALA A 69 13.14 -2.48 5.03
N GLU A 70 12.48 -3.30 5.86
CA GLU A 70 11.58 -4.35 5.36
C GLU A 70 10.15 -3.88 5.05
N VAL A 71 9.79 -2.70 5.57
CA VAL A 71 8.45 -2.14 5.49
C VAL A 71 8.27 -1.42 4.15
N GLU A 72 7.25 -1.82 3.39
CA GLU A 72 7.13 -1.45 1.96
C GLU A 72 7.10 0.06 1.66
N PRO A 73 6.46 0.91 2.48
CA PRO A 73 6.54 2.36 2.33
C PRO A 73 7.96 2.95 2.32
N TRP A 74 8.90 2.40 3.09
CA TRP A 74 10.29 2.86 3.14
C TRP A 74 11.10 2.43 1.91
N GLN A 75 10.65 1.40 1.20
CA GLN A 75 11.27 0.91 -0.03
C GLN A 75 10.81 1.69 -1.29
N GLN A 76 10.03 2.76 -1.13
CA GLN A 76 9.54 3.58 -2.24
C GLN A 76 10.58 4.61 -2.69
N ILE A 77 11.79 4.12 -2.96
CA ILE A 77 12.96 4.92 -3.33
C ILE A 77 13.49 4.37 -4.64
N TRP A 78 13.69 5.25 -5.62
CA TRP A 78 14.26 4.87 -6.90
C TRP A 78 15.26 5.92 -7.36
N ASP A 79 16.22 5.59 -8.21
CA ASP A 79 16.99 6.55 -8.99
C ASP A 79 16.36 6.72 -10.38
N ILE A 80 16.60 7.87 -10.99
CA ILE A 80 16.18 8.14 -12.36
C ILE A 80 17.38 8.59 -13.17
N GLN A 81 17.73 7.76 -14.15
CA GLN A 81 18.85 8.04 -15.05
C GLN A 81 18.33 8.26 -16.47
N LEU A 82 19.10 9.05 -17.23
CA LEU A 82 18.84 9.21 -18.65
C LEU A 82 19.26 7.94 -19.37
N PRO A 83 18.43 7.41 -20.29
CA PRO A 83 18.78 6.24 -21.07
C PRO A 83 19.96 6.54 -22.00
N SER A 84 20.71 5.52 -22.37
CA SER A 84 21.64 5.63 -23.49
C SER A 84 20.90 5.88 -24.81
N MET A 85 21.63 6.32 -25.85
CA MET A 85 21.02 6.59 -27.15
C MET A 85 20.30 5.36 -27.74
N ASP A 86 20.89 4.17 -27.59
CA ASP A 86 20.32 2.93 -28.11
C ASP A 86 19.03 2.55 -27.36
N GLU A 87 19.03 2.67 -26.04
CA GLU A 87 17.85 2.43 -25.21
C GLU A 87 16.74 3.42 -25.51
N PHE A 88 17.08 4.69 -25.75
CA PHE A 88 16.13 5.72 -26.18
C PHE A 88 15.48 5.40 -27.53
N LEU A 89 16.26 4.95 -28.52
CA LEU A 89 15.75 4.50 -29.81
C LEU A 89 14.86 3.26 -29.68
N GLU A 90 15.14 2.41 -28.70
CA GLU A 90 14.35 1.24 -28.34
C GLU A 90 13.10 1.57 -27.51
N GLY A 91 12.95 2.84 -27.10
CA GLY A 91 11.75 3.37 -26.48
C GLY A 91 11.81 3.49 -24.97
N VAL A 92 12.98 3.33 -24.36
CA VAL A 92 13.22 3.69 -22.95
C VAL A 92 13.32 5.21 -22.86
N LEU A 93 12.44 5.85 -22.11
CA LEU A 93 12.47 7.30 -21.90
C LEU A 93 13.29 7.68 -20.66
N LEU A 94 13.23 6.83 -19.63
CA LEU A 94 13.95 6.96 -18.37
C LEU A 94 14.29 5.57 -17.86
N GLU A 95 15.48 5.43 -17.30
CA GLU A 95 15.87 4.26 -16.53
C GLU A 95 15.49 4.48 -15.06
N ILE A 96 14.97 3.43 -14.42
CA ILE A 96 14.46 3.48 -13.04
C ILE A 96 15.11 2.35 -12.27
N GLU A 97 15.95 2.70 -11.30
CA GLU A 97 16.65 1.73 -10.47
C GLU A 97 16.12 1.83 -9.04
N PRO A 98 15.58 0.75 -8.44
CA PRO A 98 15.20 0.81 -7.03
C PRO A 98 16.45 1.00 -6.16
N ILE A 99 16.36 1.87 -5.16
CA ILE A 99 17.40 2.05 -4.15
C ILE A 99 16.91 1.41 -2.85
N GLU A 100 17.74 0.56 -2.26
CA GLU A 100 17.47 0.03 -0.92
C GLU A 100 17.84 1.09 0.12
N ILE A 101 16.93 1.36 1.06
CA ILE A 101 17.12 2.45 2.03
C ILE A 101 18.34 2.23 2.94
N GLU A 102 18.69 0.96 3.19
CA GLU A 102 19.86 0.54 3.97
C GLU A 102 21.20 0.87 3.31
N VAL A 103 21.22 1.17 2.01
CA VAL A 103 22.44 1.67 1.33
C VAL A 103 22.78 3.08 1.79
N GLU A 104 21.77 3.91 2.03
CA GLU A 104 21.95 5.28 2.54
C GLU A 104 22.01 5.31 4.07
N PHE A 105 21.18 4.50 4.73
CA PHE A 105 21.05 4.44 6.18
C PHE A 105 21.17 2.99 6.69
N PRO A 106 22.40 2.45 6.83
CA PRO A 106 22.63 1.06 7.26
C PRO A 106 22.00 0.72 8.61
N GLU A 107 21.85 1.69 9.50
CA GLU A 107 21.19 1.54 10.81
C GLU A 107 19.70 1.13 10.70
N LEU A 108 19.08 1.30 9.53
CA LEU A 108 17.69 0.91 9.29
C LEU A 108 17.53 -0.57 8.93
N GLU A 109 18.63 -1.32 8.76
CA GLU A 109 18.61 -2.74 8.40
C GLU A 109 17.99 -3.59 9.50
N LEU A 110 18.35 -3.34 10.76
CA LEU A 110 17.95 -4.13 11.92
C LEU A 110 17.34 -3.25 13.02
N PRO A 111 16.25 -3.67 13.67
CA PRO A 111 15.65 -2.92 14.77
C PRO A 111 16.62 -2.62 15.92
N GLU A 112 17.56 -3.52 16.23
CA GLU A 112 18.58 -3.34 17.26
C GLU A 112 19.57 -2.22 16.94
N LEU A 113 19.68 -1.82 15.67
CA LEU A 113 20.47 -0.66 15.25
C LEU A 113 19.59 0.58 15.13
N THR A 114 18.37 0.42 14.63
CA THR A 114 17.44 1.52 14.39
C THR A 114 16.99 2.18 15.70
N ILE A 115 16.48 1.39 16.65
CA ILE A 115 15.90 1.89 17.91
C ILE A 115 16.86 2.81 18.68
N PRO A 116 18.12 2.43 18.97
CA PRO A 116 19.04 3.31 19.71
C PRO A 116 19.51 4.52 18.90
N GLU A 117 19.36 4.49 17.57
CA GLU A 117 19.68 5.65 16.73
C GLU A 117 18.55 6.68 16.75
N ILE A 118 17.28 6.24 16.72
CA ILE A 118 16.13 7.16 16.68
C ILE A 118 15.55 7.51 18.06
N ILE A 119 15.80 6.72 19.10
CA ILE A 119 15.24 6.90 20.44
C ILE A 119 16.36 7.15 21.47
N VAL A 120 16.08 7.98 22.47
CA VAL A 120 17.02 8.28 23.56
C VAL A 120 17.39 7.02 24.38
N PRO A 121 18.62 6.92 24.91
CA PRO A 121 19.12 5.71 25.58
C PRO A 121 18.20 5.16 26.67
N ASP A 122 17.63 6.02 27.51
CA ASP A 122 16.80 5.63 28.65
C ASP A 122 15.52 4.88 28.24
N VAL A 123 14.93 5.29 27.10
CA VAL A 123 13.72 4.66 26.55
C VAL A 123 14.08 3.49 25.64
N SER A 124 15.12 3.63 24.82
CA SER A 124 15.57 2.60 23.87
C SER A 124 15.84 1.26 24.56
N ARG A 125 16.49 1.30 25.73
CA ARG A 125 16.78 0.10 26.52
C ARG A 125 15.52 -0.63 26.99
N ASN A 126 14.51 0.12 27.43
CA ASN A 126 13.25 -0.47 27.86
C ASN A 126 12.54 -1.13 26.67
N VAL A 127 12.50 -0.46 25.52
CA VAL A 127 11.93 -1.02 24.29
C VAL A 127 12.67 -2.30 23.88
N GLU A 128 14.00 -2.28 23.84
CA GLU A 128 14.81 -3.46 23.47
C GLU A 128 14.62 -4.65 24.42
N GLU A 129 14.49 -4.40 25.72
CA GLU A 129 14.33 -5.46 26.73
C GLU A 129 12.92 -6.07 26.73
N THR A 130 11.89 -5.33 26.33
CA THR A 130 10.47 -5.73 26.43
C THR A 130 9.81 -6.10 25.11
N ARG A 131 10.35 -5.58 23.99
CA ARG A 131 9.83 -5.84 22.65
C ARG A 131 9.85 -7.33 22.33
N PRO A 132 8.79 -7.88 21.72
CA PRO A 132 8.78 -9.28 21.32
C PRO A 132 9.78 -9.50 20.18
N VAL A 133 10.66 -10.48 20.33
CA VAL A 133 11.66 -10.84 19.32
C VAL A 133 11.13 -11.98 18.45
N LYS A 134 11.46 -11.98 17.16
CA LYS A 134 11.12 -13.08 16.23
C LYS A 134 11.68 -14.42 16.73
N ALA A 135 10.84 -15.45 16.69
CA ALA A 135 11.20 -16.79 17.12
C ALA A 135 12.19 -17.44 16.13
N VAL A 136 13.40 -17.73 16.60
CA VAL A 136 14.40 -18.48 15.87
C VAL A 136 14.48 -19.90 16.44
N VAL A 137 14.16 -20.89 15.61
CA VAL A 137 14.18 -22.31 16.00
C VAL A 137 15.55 -22.68 16.56
N GLY A 138 15.58 -23.19 17.80
CA GLY A 138 16.80 -23.62 18.49
C GLY A 138 17.57 -22.50 19.21
N LYS A 139 17.12 -21.23 19.14
CA LYS A 139 17.68 -20.11 19.90
C LYS A 139 16.66 -19.47 20.85
N SER A 140 15.47 -19.17 20.36
CA SER A 140 14.46 -18.43 21.13
C SER A 140 13.79 -19.32 22.16
N ARG A 141 13.41 -18.72 23.29
CA ARG A 141 12.68 -19.39 24.37
C ARG A 141 11.19 -19.40 24.10
N TYR A 142 10.54 -20.50 24.48
CA TYR A 142 9.09 -20.63 24.37
C TYR A 142 8.40 -19.59 25.26
N GLY A 143 7.47 -18.82 24.69
CA GLY A 143 6.72 -17.78 25.39
C GLY A 143 7.38 -16.38 25.41
N GLU A 144 8.64 -16.25 24.97
CA GLU A 144 9.36 -14.96 24.91
C GLU A 144 9.58 -14.48 23.46
N SER A 145 9.00 -15.18 22.50
CA SER A 145 9.16 -14.86 21.07
C SER A 145 7.87 -15.15 20.32
N TYR A 146 7.67 -14.45 19.20
CA TYR A 146 6.49 -14.62 18.37
C TYR A 146 6.86 -15.22 17.01
N VAL A 147 5.90 -15.87 16.36
CA VAL A 147 6.07 -16.48 15.04
C VAL A 147 5.25 -15.67 14.04
N ASP A 148 5.89 -15.22 12.97
CA ASP A 148 5.26 -14.54 11.84
C ASP A 148 5.28 -15.43 10.58
N PRO A 149 4.24 -16.24 10.32
CA PRO A 149 4.07 -16.89 9.03
C PRO A 149 4.19 -15.88 7.88
N PRO A 150 4.63 -16.27 6.67
CA PRO A 150 4.84 -15.35 5.56
C PRO A 150 3.66 -14.41 5.29
N ALA A 151 2.41 -14.90 5.37
CA ALA A 151 1.22 -14.07 5.21
C ALA A 151 1.06 -13.04 6.34
N VAL A 152 1.36 -13.38 7.59
CA VAL A 152 1.32 -12.45 8.74
C VAL A 152 2.40 -11.38 8.60
N ARG A 153 3.62 -11.77 8.22
CA ARG A 153 4.71 -10.79 7.97
C ARG A 153 4.35 -9.81 6.86
N GLU A 154 3.80 -10.29 5.75
CA GLU A 154 3.32 -9.45 4.65
C GLU A 154 2.14 -8.54 5.06
N PHE A 155 1.30 -9.02 5.98
CA PHE A 155 0.23 -8.23 6.55
C PHE A 155 0.78 -7.05 7.35
N LEU A 156 1.67 -7.32 8.32
CA LEU A 156 2.24 -6.31 9.21
C LEU A 156 3.13 -5.31 8.44
N ARG A 157 3.97 -5.78 7.52
CA ARG A 157 4.90 -4.89 6.78
C ARG A 157 4.26 -4.02 5.69
N SER A 158 3.00 -4.29 5.30
CA SER A 158 2.41 -3.68 4.10
C SER A 158 0.90 -3.57 4.13
N ALA A 159 0.17 -4.68 4.29
CA ALA A 159 -1.28 -4.69 4.07
C ALA A 159 -2.05 -3.87 5.11
N ILE A 160 -1.62 -3.86 6.37
CA ILE A 160 -2.26 -3.10 7.44
C ILE A 160 -2.29 -1.60 7.14
N TYR A 161 -1.15 -1.03 6.75
CA TYR A 161 -1.04 0.37 6.35
C TYR A 161 -1.86 0.65 5.11
N ALA A 162 -1.82 -0.26 4.13
CA ALA A 162 -2.61 -0.10 2.90
C ALA A 162 -4.13 -0.15 3.15
N PHE A 163 -4.61 -0.87 4.16
CA PHE A 163 -6.05 -0.92 4.48
C PHE A 163 -6.53 0.35 5.17
N LEU A 164 -5.70 0.98 6.00
CA LEU A 164 -6.09 2.14 6.80
C LEU A 164 -5.72 3.49 6.17
N LYS A 165 -4.67 3.53 5.33
CA LYS A 165 -4.19 4.78 4.72
C LYS A 165 -4.69 5.00 3.29
N LYS A 166 -5.23 3.97 2.62
CA LYS A 166 -5.92 4.15 1.32
C LYS A 166 -7.32 4.73 1.56
N ASP A 167 -7.87 5.35 0.51
CA ASP A 167 -9.22 5.94 0.53
C ASP A 167 -10.30 4.86 0.58
N VAL A 168 -10.51 4.32 1.80
CA VAL A 168 -11.42 3.23 2.15
C VAL A 168 -12.14 3.65 3.43
N SER A 169 -13.43 3.35 3.54
CA SER A 169 -14.16 3.64 4.78
C SER A 169 -13.58 2.85 5.96
N LEU A 170 -13.57 3.45 7.16
CA LEU A 170 -13.08 2.77 8.37
C LEU A 170 -13.84 1.47 8.67
N THR A 171 -15.12 1.41 8.33
CA THR A 171 -15.94 0.19 8.43
C THR A 171 -15.40 -0.92 7.52
N GLU A 172 -15.09 -0.59 6.26
CA GLU A 172 -14.51 -1.55 5.33
C GLU A 172 -13.09 -1.95 5.73
N ALA A 173 -12.28 -1.00 6.24
CA ALA A 173 -10.95 -1.30 6.78
C ALA A 173 -11.05 -2.28 7.96
N LYS A 174 -11.95 -2.03 8.92
CA LYS A 174 -12.23 -2.94 10.05
C LYS A 174 -12.64 -4.33 9.56
N ASN A 175 -13.61 -4.44 8.64
CA ASN A 175 -14.07 -5.72 8.12
C ASN A 175 -12.93 -6.52 7.48
N ARG A 176 -12.05 -5.85 6.73
CA ARG A 176 -10.87 -6.48 6.12
C ARG A 176 -9.89 -6.95 7.19
N LEU A 177 -9.65 -6.15 8.21
CA LEU A 177 -8.75 -6.47 9.31
C LEU A 177 -9.27 -7.67 10.13
N MET A 178 -10.56 -7.70 10.45
CA MET A 178 -11.21 -8.85 11.11
C MET A 178 -11.11 -10.13 10.28
N ALA A 179 -11.33 -10.04 8.96
CA ALA A 179 -11.20 -11.19 8.06
C ALA A 179 -9.76 -11.71 8.01
N VAL A 180 -8.75 -10.83 8.07
CA VAL A 180 -7.34 -11.23 8.18
C VAL A 180 -7.07 -11.88 9.53
N ALA A 181 -7.51 -11.26 10.62
CA ALA A 181 -7.26 -11.74 11.99
C ALA A 181 -7.74 -13.19 12.17
N ARG A 182 -8.99 -13.45 11.78
CA ARG A 182 -9.58 -14.79 11.84
C ARG A 182 -8.86 -15.81 10.97
N GLN A 183 -8.48 -15.42 9.75
CA GLN A 183 -7.90 -16.35 8.80
C GLN A 183 -6.44 -16.68 9.08
N LEU A 184 -5.67 -15.71 9.56
CA LEU A 184 -4.25 -15.88 9.87
C LEU A 184 -4.02 -16.26 11.35
N GLY A 185 -5.08 -16.34 12.15
CA GLY A 185 -4.98 -16.66 13.58
C GLY A 185 -4.31 -15.56 14.39
N ILE A 186 -4.45 -14.30 13.97
CA ILE A 186 -3.96 -13.13 14.73
C ILE A 186 -5.01 -12.79 15.77
N ALA A 187 -4.58 -12.54 17.01
CA ALA A 187 -5.44 -12.09 18.09
C ALA A 187 -6.19 -10.80 17.67
N GLU A 188 -7.49 -10.72 17.95
CA GLU A 188 -8.32 -9.57 17.56
C GLU A 188 -7.83 -8.30 18.26
N GLU A 189 -7.36 -8.47 19.49
CA GLU A 189 -6.77 -7.45 20.36
C GLU A 189 -5.59 -6.73 19.70
N VAL A 190 -4.70 -7.48 19.03
CA VAL A 190 -3.54 -6.91 18.32
C VAL A 190 -3.99 -6.04 17.14
N VAL A 191 -5.02 -6.50 16.43
CA VAL A 191 -5.54 -5.80 15.26
C VAL A 191 -6.35 -4.56 15.66
N GLU A 192 -7.09 -4.64 16.77
CA GLU A 192 -7.78 -3.53 17.41
C GLU A 192 -6.81 -2.44 17.86
N ASP A 193 -5.74 -2.80 18.58
CA ASP A 193 -4.73 -1.85 19.06
C ASP A 193 -4.11 -1.06 17.89
N VAL A 194 -3.65 -1.78 16.87
CA VAL A 194 -3.04 -1.14 15.69
C VAL A 194 -4.06 -0.30 14.92
N PHE A 195 -5.32 -0.75 14.82
CA PHE A 195 -6.38 0.07 14.22
C PHE A 195 -6.57 1.38 14.97
N ASN A 196 -6.70 1.33 16.31
CA ASN A 196 -6.89 2.49 17.16
C ASN A 196 -5.72 3.47 17.01
N ARG A 197 -4.47 2.98 17.08
CA ARG A 197 -3.26 3.80 16.89
C ARG A 197 -3.23 4.49 15.54
N LEU A 198 -3.40 3.75 14.46
CA LEU A 198 -3.38 4.31 13.11
C LEU A 198 -4.52 5.29 12.84
N SER A 199 -5.69 5.03 13.44
CA SER A 199 -6.83 5.96 13.42
C SER A 199 -6.50 7.26 14.17
N MET A 200 -5.96 7.16 15.39
CA MET A 200 -5.49 8.30 16.18
C MET A 200 -4.43 9.12 15.43
N MET A 201 -3.43 8.50 14.79
CA MET A 201 -2.40 9.24 14.03
C MET A 201 -2.99 9.99 12.84
N THR A 202 -3.98 9.40 12.19
CA THR A 202 -4.69 10.01 11.05
C THR A 202 -5.56 11.19 11.52
N SER A 203 -6.16 11.10 12.70
CA SER A 203 -6.88 12.19 13.34
C SER A 203 -5.94 13.31 13.81
N MET A 204 -4.85 12.95 14.48
CA MET A 204 -3.85 13.86 15.03
C MET A 204 -3.35 14.85 13.97
N LYS A 205 -2.91 14.33 12.81
CA LYS A 205 -2.41 15.20 11.73
C LYS A 205 -3.40 16.24 11.22
N ARG A 206 -4.71 16.07 11.46
CA ARG A 206 -5.77 17.01 11.06
C ARG A 206 -6.21 17.96 12.16
N GLN A 207 -5.94 17.62 13.42
CA GLN A 207 -6.57 18.26 14.58
C GLN A 207 -5.57 18.95 15.49
N VAL A 208 -4.29 18.58 15.44
CA VAL A 208 -3.26 19.13 16.33
C VAL A 208 -1.94 19.21 15.57
N ALA A 209 -1.31 20.38 15.60
CA ALA A 209 0.08 20.53 15.21
C ALA A 209 0.97 20.03 16.35
N VAL A 210 1.59 18.87 16.14
CA VAL A 210 2.62 18.32 17.02
C VAL A 210 3.99 18.62 16.40
N TRP A 211 4.99 18.90 17.23
CA TRP A 211 6.36 19.07 16.74
C TRP A 211 6.78 17.87 15.91
N ASP A 212 7.46 18.14 14.79
CA ASP A 212 7.92 17.14 13.82
C ASP A 212 6.84 16.33 13.08
N TYR A 213 5.56 16.54 13.43
CA TYR A 213 4.40 15.89 12.82
C TYR A 213 3.23 16.87 12.66
N ALA A 214 3.40 17.86 11.79
CA ALA A 214 2.39 18.86 11.49
C ALA A 214 2.51 19.38 10.05
N TRP A 215 1.39 19.86 9.52
CA TRP A 215 1.32 20.50 8.21
C TRP A 215 0.72 21.90 8.34
N TRP A 216 1.43 22.89 7.80
CA TRP A 216 0.92 24.24 7.66
C TRP A 216 -0.44 24.24 6.94
N ASP A 217 -1.35 25.09 7.41
CA ASP A 217 -2.73 25.25 6.91
C ASP A 217 -3.67 24.04 7.06
N LEU A 218 -3.19 22.90 7.59
CA LEU A 218 -4.03 21.73 7.88
C LEU A 218 -4.12 21.42 9.38
N SER A 219 -2.97 21.36 10.05
CA SER A 219 -2.89 21.02 11.46
C SER A 219 -3.05 22.31 12.27
N PRO A 220 -4.16 22.52 12.98
CA PRO A 220 -4.32 23.71 13.81
C PRO A 220 -3.36 23.62 15.00
N TRP A 221 -2.83 24.77 15.42
CA TRP A 221 -1.94 24.85 16.57
C TRP A 221 -2.67 24.41 17.84
N GLY A 222 -2.05 23.48 18.58
CA GLY A 222 -2.46 23.15 19.94
C GLY A 222 -2.14 24.28 20.93
N THR A 223 -2.65 24.17 22.14
CA THR A 223 -2.27 25.07 23.24
C THR A 223 -0.88 24.68 23.76
N PRO A 224 0.09 25.61 23.86
CA PRO A 224 1.47 25.28 24.24
C PRO A 224 1.63 24.60 25.61
N ASP A 225 0.75 24.92 26.56
CA ASP A 225 0.88 24.54 27.97
C ASP A 225 -0.12 23.47 28.42
N ALA A 226 -0.89 22.88 27.49
CA ALA A 226 -1.91 21.89 27.83
C ALA A 226 -1.94 20.77 26.79
N PRO A 227 -2.20 19.52 27.23
CA PRO A 227 -2.39 18.42 26.30
C PRO A 227 -3.52 18.75 25.32
N SER A 228 -3.29 18.45 24.05
CA SER A 228 -4.29 18.65 23.02
C SER A 228 -5.25 17.46 23.02
N ILE A 229 -6.54 17.72 22.89
CA ILE A 229 -7.56 16.67 22.80
C ILE A 229 -7.78 16.34 21.32
N ILE A 230 -7.59 15.07 20.95
CA ILE A 230 -7.97 14.56 19.63
C ILE A 230 -9.27 13.77 19.70
N GLU A 231 -10.06 13.87 18.65
CA GLU A 231 -11.20 13.02 18.38
C GLU A 231 -10.84 12.00 17.30
N PHE A 232 -11.01 10.72 17.57
CA PHE A 232 -10.77 9.66 16.59
C PHE A 232 -11.88 8.61 16.62
N THR A 233 -11.90 7.78 15.59
CA THR A 233 -12.84 6.67 15.51
C THR A 233 -12.15 5.40 16.02
N ASP A 234 -12.68 4.83 17.09
CA ASP A 234 -12.18 3.60 17.70
C ASP A 234 -12.53 2.35 16.86
N TRP A 235 -12.02 1.20 17.27
CA TRP A 235 -12.32 -0.11 16.67
C TRP A 235 -13.82 -0.42 16.67
N LEU A 236 -14.58 0.07 17.65
CA LEU A 236 -16.04 -0.08 17.71
C LEU A 236 -16.79 0.90 16.80
N LEU A 237 -16.08 1.70 16.01
CA LEU A 237 -16.59 2.75 15.11
C LEU A 237 -17.33 3.87 15.86
N ARG A 238 -16.91 4.16 17.09
CA ARG A 238 -17.41 5.25 17.92
C ARG A 238 -16.38 6.36 17.99
N THR A 239 -16.84 7.58 18.22
CA THR A 239 -15.96 8.70 18.49
C THR A 239 -15.40 8.57 19.91
N ALA A 240 -14.08 8.50 20.02
CA ALA A 240 -13.35 8.55 21.27
C ALA A 240 -12.46 9.80 21.30
N THR A 241 -12.24 10.35 22.50
CA THR A 241 -11.40 11.53 22.72
C THR A 241 -10.19 11.18 23.55
N ARG A 242 -8.99 11.58 23.14
CA ARG A 242 -7.77 11.36 23.92
C ARG A 242 -6.92 12.62 24.01
N GLU A 243 -6.36 12.84 25.19
CA GLU A 243 -5.36 13.87 25.42
C GLU A 243 -4.03 13.42 24.80
N MET A 244 -3.22 14.32 24.29
CA MET A 244 -1.90 14.00 23.75
C MET A 244 -0.98 15.19 23.91
N ARG A 245 0.32 14.92 23.98
CA ARG A 245 1.37 15.94 23.97
C ARG A 245 2.29 15.75 22.78
N HIS A 246 2.69 14.50 22.52
CA HIS A 246 3.68 14.17 21.50
C HIS A 246 3.19 13.07 20.57
N LEU A 247 3.86 12.93 19.42
CA LEU A 247 3.60 11.88 18.43
C LEU A 247 3.71 10.47 19.07
N TRP A 248 4.66 10.29 19.98
CA TRP A 248 4.91 9.04 20.68
C TRP A 248 3.70 8.53 21.48
N ASP A 249 2.88 9.44 22.04
CA ASP A 249 1.68 9.08 22.80
C ASP A 249 0.70 8.26 21.98
N VAL A 250 0.68 8.49 20.67
CA VAL A 250 -0.19 7.76 19.74
C VAL A 250 0.53 6.53 19.17
N GLU A 251 1.81 6.65 18.87
CA GLU A 251 2.57 5.56 18.24
C GLU A 251 2.80 4.39 19.18
N ALA A 252 3.14 4.68 20.44
CA ALA A 252 3.54 3.69 21.41
C ALA A 252 2.88 3.85 22.79
N GLY A 253 2.28 5.01 23.08
CA GLY A 253 1.66 5.30 24.37
C GLY A 253 0.53 4.36 24.76
N GLY A 254 0.34 4.16 26.06
CA GLY A 254 -0.71 3.31 26.64
C GLY A 254 -1.95 4.08 27.08
N TRP A 255 -3.11 3.67 26.58
CA TRP A 255 -4.41 4.24 26.91
C TRP A 255 -5.31 3.20 27.57
N TRP A 256 -5.98 3.59 28.66
CA TRP A 256 -7.00 2.75 29.28
C TRP A 256 -8.14 2.48 28.30
N ASP A 257 -8.53 1.21 28.19
CA ASP A 257 -9.62 0.71 27.34
C ASP A 257 -9.37 0.73 25.82
N GLU A 258 -8.32 1.38 25.32
CA GLU A 258 -7.94 1.32 23.88
C GLU A 258 -6.61 0.64 23.59
N SER A 259 -5.72 0.57 24.59
CA SER A 259 -4.43 -0.09 24.44
C SER A 259 -4.33 -1.35 25.27
N TYR A 260 -3.67 -2.34 24.72
CA TYR A 260 -3.32 -3.55 25.45
C TYR A 260 -1.96 -3.37 26.14
N TRP A 261 -1.83 -3.87 27.37
CA TRP A 261 -0.66 -3.68 28.23
C TRP A 261 0.64 -4.19 27.63
N ASP A 262 0.58 -5.29 26.87
CA ASP A 262 1.74 -5.87 26.20
C ASP A 262 2.11 -5.13 24.90
N MET A 263 1.30 -4.15 24.50
CA MET A 263 1.39 -3.38 23.25
C MET A 263 1.44 -1.88 23.54
N CYS A 264 1.99 -1.47 24.69
CA CYS A 264 2.11 -0.06 25.02
C CYS A 264 3.30 0.24 25.93
N TYR A 265 3.71 1.51 25.90
CA TYR A 265 4.70 2.08 26.80
C TYR A 265 4.08 3.25 27.56
N TRP A 266 4.51 3.41 28.81
CA TRP A 266 4.21 4.62 29.57
C TRP A 266 5.00 5.78 28.97
N THR A 267 4.31 6.91 28.74
CA THR A 267 4.90 8.09 28.12
C THR A 267 5.19 9.15 29.16
N ASP A 268 6.31 9.84 28.96
CA ASP A 268 6.72 10.98 29.76
C ASP A 268 6.30 12.29 29.08
N ASP A 269 6.53 13.40 29.79
CA ASP A 269 6.27 14.75 29.29
C ASP A 269 7.23 15.19 28.16
N GLU A 270 8.30 14.45 27.91
CA GLU A 270 9.30 14.71 26.87
C GLU A 270 9.23 13.68 25.74
N THR A 271 9.50 14.13 24.51
CA THR A 271 9.56 13.23 23.35
C THR A 271 10.79 12.31 23.43
N PRO A 272 10.65 11.00 23.19
CA PRO A 272 11.76 10.08 23.26
C PRO A 272 12.62 10.06 21.99
N PHE A 273 12.26 10.83 20.96
CA PHE A 273 13.03 10.87 19.71
C PHE A 273 14.35 11.62 19.90
N ARG A 274 15.43 10.99 19.43
CA ARG A 274 16.77 11.55 19.49
C ARG A 274 16.91 12.69 18.47
N VAL A 275 17.30 13.86 18.97
CA VAL A 275 17.57 15.06 18.17
C VAL A 275 19.06 15.15 17.86
N ASP A 276 19.38 15.39 16.59
CA ASP A 276 20.76 15.67 16.18
C ASP A 276 21.17 17.07 16.74
N PRO A 277 22.26 17.17 17.51
CA PRO A 277 22.66 18.43 18.14
C PRO A 277 23.12 19.49 17.13
N GLU A 278 23.55 19.11 15.93
CA GLU A 278 24.02 20.06 14.91
C GLU A 278 22.86 20.65 14.11
N THR A 279 21.91 19.82 13.71
CA THR A 279 20.78 20.24 12.87
C THR A 279 19.53 20.61 13.66
N LEU A 280 19.46 20.19 14.94
CA LEU A 280 18.28 20.30 15.81
C LEU A 280 17.03 19.61 15.22
N VAL A 281 17.24 18.60 14.37
CA VAL A 281 16.18 17.79 13.75
C VAL A 281 16.22 16.37 14.33
N PRO A 282 15.07 15.75 14.66
CA PRO A 282 15.07 14.35 15.06
C PRO A 282 15.59 13.43 13.96
N LYS A 283 16.40 12.42 14.31
CA LYS A 283 16.96 11.46 13.34
C LYS A 283 15.89 10.78 12.50
N LEU A 284 14.77 10.43 13.11
CA LEU A 284 13.62 9.88 12.41
C LEU A 284 13.09 10.78 11.30
N VAL A 285 13.03 12.10 11.53
CA VAL A 285 12.55 13.09 10.56
C VAL A 285 13.51 13.19 9.37
N GLU A 286 14.81 13.02 9.60
CA GLU A 286 15.83 12.94 8.54
C GLU A 286 15.51 11.81 7.56
N TYR A 287 15.26 10.60 8.07
CA TYR A 287 14.92 9.44 7.24
C TYR A 287 13.59 9.62 6.50
N VAL A 288 12.56 10.13 7.19
CA VAL A 288 11.26 10.42 6.55
C VAL A 288 11.42 11.45 5.43
N ASN A 289 12.17 12.53 5.68
CA ASN A 289 12.44 13.58 4.70
C ASN A 289 13.24 13.06 3.51
N PHE A 290 14.14 12.10 3.70
CA PHE A 290 14.84 11.45 2.60
C PHE A 290 13.86 10.73 1.66
N VAL A 291 12.97 9.90 2.19
CA VAL A 291 11.98 9.14 1.41
C VAL A 291 10.97 10.10 0.73
N VAL A 292 10.42 11.05 1.48
CA VAL A 292 9.46 12.04 0.95
C VAL A 292 10.13 12.95 -0.09
N GLY A 293 11.34 13.41 0.18
CA GLY A 293 12.14 14.20 -0.76
C GLY A 293 12.51 13.41 -2.01
N ASN A 294 12.70 12.09 -1.89
CA ASN A 294 12.88 11.21 -3.04
C ASN A 294 11.63 11.23 -3.93
N PHE A 295 10.46 10.97 -3.34
CA PHE A 295 9.16 11.00 -4.01
C PHE A 295 8.89 12.35 -4.71
N LYS A 296 9.04 13.47 -4.00
CA LYS A 296 8.78 14.83 -4.52
C LYS A 296 9.61 15.14 -5.76
N ARG A 297 10.92 14.87 -5.70
CA ARG A 297 11.86 15.11 -6.82
C ARG A 297 11.48 14.34 -8.09
N ARG A 298 10.75 13.24 -7.96
CA ARG A 298 10.43 12.31 -9.07
C ARG A 298 9.02 12.50 -9.62
N LEU A 299 8.17 13.31 -9.00
CA LEU A 299 6.82 13.59 -9.47
C LEU A 299 6.78 14.05 -10.94
N LEU A 300 7.69 14.94 -11.34
CA LEU A 300 7.77 15.48 -12.69
C LEU A 300 8.19 14.44 -13.75
N SER A 301 8.84 13.36 -13.32
CA SER A 301 9.25 12.25 -14.20
C SER A 301 8.10 11.29 -14.52
N THR A 302 7.02 11.31 -13.73
CA THR A 302 5.89 10.37 -13.82
C THR A 302 5.33 10.24 -15.25
N PRO A 303 5.10 11.32 -16.02
CA PRO A 303 4.60 11.19 -17.39
C PRO A 303 5.53 10.39 -18.31
N LEU A 304 6.85 10.60 -18.17
CA LEU A 304 7.86 9.88 -18.94
C LEU A 304 7.94 8.41 -18.52
N VAL A 305 7.86 8.13 -17.21
CA VAL A 305 7.81 6.76 -16.67
C VAL A 305 6.55 6.01 -17.14
N VAL A 306 5.40 6.68 -17.18
CA VAL A 306 4.14 6.08 -17.63
C VAL A 306 4.17 5.76 -19.13
N ALA A 307 4.79 6.64 -19.93
CA ALA A 307 4.97 6.47 -21.37
C ALA A 307 6.20 5.63 -21.76
N ASN A 308 6.95 5.14 -20.77
CA ASN A 308 8.18 4.39 -20.96
C ASN A 308 7.93 3.08 -21.73
N TYR A 309 9.00 2.55 -22.34
CA TYR A 309 9.01 1.32 -23.14
C TYR A 309 8.13 1.38 -24.40
N GLN A 310 8.19 2.52 -25.11
CA GLN A 310 7.50 2.74 -26.36
C GLN A 310 8.36 3.52 -27.34
N ARG A 311 8.62 2.96 -28.52
CA ARG A 311 9.44 3.60 -29.57
C ARG A 311 8.73 4.83 -30.16
N ALA A 312 9.49 5.77 -30.69
CA ALA A 312 8.95 6.97 -31.34
C ALA A 312 7.87 6.67 -32.40
N ARG A 313 8.09 5.65 -33.26
CA ARG A 313 7.11 5.22 -34.26
C ARG A 313 5.80 4.70 -33.66
N GLU A 314 5.88 4.12 -32.48
CA GLU A 314 4.73 3.56 -31.76
C GLU A 314 3.96 4.66 -31.04
N ARG A 315 4.62 5.75 -30.62
CA ARG A 315 3.99 6.96 -30.05
C ARG A 315 3.22 7.80 -31.07
N ARG A 316 3.54 7.64 -32.37
CA ARG A 316 2.80 8.29 -33.46
C ARG A 316 1.57 7.50 -33.92
N TYR A 317 1.61 6.17 -33.83
CA TYR A 317 0.59 5.31 -34.43
C TYR A 317 0.07 4.27 -33.43
N PRO A 318 -1.19 4.36 -32.98
CA PRO A 318 -1.72 3.50 -31.93
C PRO A 318 -1.73 2.01 -32.32
N TRP A 319 -2.01 1.68 -33.58
CA TRP A 319 -2.05 0.29 -34.07
C TRP A 319 -0.67 -0.39 -34.13
N ARG A 320 0.42 0.37 -33.94
CA ARG A 320 1.79 -0.19 -33.86
C ARG A 320 2.27 -0.36 -32.41
N SER A 321 1.56 0.21 -31.44
CA SER A 321 2.00 0.23 -30.04
C SER A 321 1.78 -1.12 -29.37
N ARG A 322 2.89 -1.79 -29.02
CA ARG A 322 2.83 -3.05 -28.25
C ARG A 322 2.41 -2.82 -26.81
N ARG A 323 2.79 -1.65 -26.25
CA ARG A 323 2.38 -1.20 -24.92
C ARG A 323 0.85 -1.16 -24.81
N LEU A 324 0.18 -0.70 -25.86
CA LEU A 324 -1.27 -0.64 -25.96
C LEU A 324 -1.93 -2.02 -25.94
N GLU A 325 -1.34 -3.00 -26.62
CA GLU A 325 -1.80 -4.39 -26.57
C GLU A 325 -1.64 -5.00 -25.17
N ALA A 326 -0.46 -4.80 -24.55
CA ALA A 326 -0.21 -5.25 -23.19
C ALA A 326 -1.18 -4.64 -22.16
N TRP A 327 -1.55 -3.37 -22.34
CA TRP A 327 -2.54 -2.70 -21.50
C TRP A 327 -3.96 -3.24 -21.71
N ALA A 328 -4.33 -3.60 -22.94
CA ALA A 328 -5.69 -4.04 -23.25
C ALA A 328 -6.01 -5.46 -22.76
N VAL A 329 -5.00 -6.32 -22.56
CA VAL A 329 -5.19 -7.70 -22.09
C VAL A 329 -5.95 -7.73 -20.74
N PRO A 330 -5.50 -7.06 -19.65
CA PRO A 330 -6.27 -6.98 -18.41
C PRO A 330 -7.70 -6.44 -18.57
N SER A 331 -7.91 -5.46 -19.46
CA SER A 331 -9.24 -4.88 -19.73
C SER A 331 -10.18 -5.91 -20.35
N SER A 332 -9.68 -6.71 -21.31
CA SER A 332 -10.45 -7.81 -21.90
C SER A 332 -10.80 -8.89 -20.88
N HIS A 333 -9.85 -9.24 -20.01
CA HIS A 333 -10.07 -10.22 -18.94
C HIS A 333 -11.14 -9.73 -17.96
N ARG A 334 -11.12 -8.43 -17.60
CA ARG A 334 -12.14 -7.81 -16.77
C ARG A 334 -13.53 -7.98 -17.36
N MET A 335 -13.73 -7.65 -18.65
CA MET A 335 -15.04 -7.77 -19.29
C MET A 335 -15.53 -9.22 -19.28
N ARG A 336 -14.63 -10.17 -19.57
CA ARG A 336 -14.97 -11.60 -19.54
C ARG A 336 -15.38 -12.07 -18.14
N LEU A 337 -14.63 -11.68 -17.12
CA LEU A 337 -14.93 -12.01 -15.72
C LEU A 337 -16.26 -11.39 -15.27
N GLU A 338 -16.53 -10.13 -15.62
CA GLU A 338 -17.79 -9.47 -15.28
C GLU A 338 -18.99 -10.17 -15.93
N SER A 339 -18.88 -10.56 -17.21
CA SER A 339 -19.93 -11.29 -17.94
C SER A 339 -20.18 -12.68 -17.35
N LEU A 340 -19.13 -13.44 -17.03
CA LEU A 340 -19.25 -14.77 -16.39
C LEU A 340 -19.84 -14.67 -14.98
N THR A 341 -19.43 -13.68 -14.20
CA THR A 341 -19.98 -13.44 -12.86
C THR A 341 -21.47 -13.16 -12.93
N GLU A 342 -21.88 -12.32 -13.88
CA GLU A 342 -23.29 -12.00 -14.08
C GLU A 342 -24.13 -13.22 -14.45
N GLU A 343 -23.60 -14.09 -15.31
CA GLU A 343 -24.25 -15.35 -15.68
C GLU A 343 -24.42 -16.29 -14.49
N VAL A 344 -23.36 -16.50 -13.70
CA VAL A 344 -23.41 -17.40 -12.52
C VAL A 344 -24.37 -16.84 -11.47
N VAL A 345 -24.27 -15.54 -11.13
CA VAL A 345 -25.14 -14.91 -10.12
C VAL A 345 -26.59 -14.94 -10.56
N ARG A 346 -26.91 -14.68 -11.84
CA ARG A 346 -28.30 -14.73 -12.32
C ARG A 346 -28.91 -16.12 -12.27
N ARG A 347 -28.10 -17.18 -12.43
CA ARG A 347 -28.55 -18.57 -12.29
C ARG A 347 -28.84 -18.93 -10.84
N LEU A 348 -27.98 -18.50 -9.90
CA LEU A 348 -28.14 -18.79 -8.47
C LEU A 348 -29.22 -17.93 -7.83
N ARG A 349 -29.28 -16.63 -8.17
CA ARG A 349 -30.21 -15.66 -7.63
C ARG A 349 -30.83 -14.80 -8.74
N PRO A 350 -31.90 -15.30 -9.38
CA PRO A 350 -32.69 -14.51 -10.32
C PRO A 350 -33.22 -13.22 -9.66
N GLY A 351 -33.18 -12.10 -10.37
CA GLY A 351 -33.69 -10.82 -9.87
C GLY A 351 -32.75 -10.05 -8.94
N THR A 352 -31.46 -10.44 -8.85
CA THR A 352 -30.46 -9.68 -8.08
C THR A 352 -30.42 -8.20 -8.52
N PRO A 353 -30.54 -7.23 -7.59
CA PRO A 353 -30.48 -5.81 -7.92
C PRO A 353 -29.16 -5.39 -8.58
N PRO A 354 -29.13 -4.37 -9.45
CA PRO A 354 -27.92 -3.96 -10.16
C PRO A 354 -26.73 -3.59 -9.27
N HIS A 355 -26.97 -3.00 -8.09
CA HIS A 355 -25.92 -2.63 -7.15
C HIS A 355 -25.27 -3.86 -6.50
N VAL A 356 -26.07 -4.85 -6.07
CA VAL A 356 -25.55 -6.13 -5.53
C VAL A 356 -24.80 -6.90 -6.62
N MET A 357 -25.34 -6.93 -7.84
CA MET A 357 -24.65 -7.53 -8.99
C MET A 357 -23.28 -6.87 -9.24
N ARG A 358 -23.19 -5.54 -9.09
CA ARG A 358 -21.91 -4.83 -9.23
C ARG A 358 -20.93 -5.23 -8.12
N LEU A 359 -21.39 -5.43 -6.89
CA LEU A 359 -20.54 -5.91 -5.79
C LEU A 359 -19.96 -7.30 -6.08
N TYR A 360 -20.77 -8.27 -6.54
CA TYR A 360 -20.26 -9.58 -6.95
C TYR A 360 -19.21 -9.49 -8.07
N LYS A 361 -19.46 -8.64 -9.08
CA LYS A 361 -18.47 -8.37 -10.14
C LYS A 361 -17.18 -7.80 -9.57
N THR A 362 -17.27 -6.83 -8.65
CA THR A 362 -16.10 -6.26 -7.97
C THR A 362 -15.37 -7.32 -7.16
N ALA A 363 -16.06 -8.24 -6.50
CA ALA A 363 -15.45 -9.33 -5.73
C ALA A 363 -14.57 -10.24 -6.58
N VAL A 364 -15.05 -10.64 -7.75
CA VAL A 364 -14.28 -11.45 -8.70
C VAL A 364 -13.09 -10.67 -9.28
N LEU A 365 -13.27 -9.40 -9.60
CA LEU A 365 -12.18 -8.54 -10.08
C LEU A 365 -11.13 -8.26 -9.01
N ASP A 366 -11.53 -8.17 -7.75
CA ASP A 366 -10.64 -8.04 -6.60
C ASP A 366 -9.75 -9.27 -6.46
N MET A 367 -10.33 -10.47 -6.55
CA MET A 367 -9.57 -11.73 -6.58
C MET A 367 -8.54 -11.75 -7.71
N TYR A 368 -8.95 -11.43 -8.94
CA TYR A 368 -8.04 -11.34 -10.09
C TYR A 368 -6.95 -10.27 -9.90
N GLY A 369 -7.31 -9.10 -9.36
CA GLY A 369 -6.42 -7.97 -9.15
C GLY A 369 -5.39 -8.20 -8.03
N LYS A 370 -5.78 -8.86 -6.94
CA LYS A 370 -4.90 -9.16 -5.81
C LYS A 370 -3.85 -10.20 -6.18
N LEU A 371 -4.27 -11.30 -6.80
CA LEU A 371 -3.39 -12.43 -7.11
C LEU A 371 -2.50 -12.19 -8.33
N TYR A 372 -3.05 -11.55 -9.37
CA TYR A 372 -2.38 -11.38 -10.67
C TYR A 372 -2.08 -9.91 -11.00
N GLY A 373 -2.26 -9.01 -10.04
CA GLY A 373 -1.86 -7.61 -10.16
C GLY A 373 -0.35 -7.43 -10.12
N THR A 374 0.12 -6.45 -10.89
CA THR A 374 1.53 -6.03 -10.94
C THR A 374 1.91 -5.09 -9.78
N HIS A 375 0.93 -4.41 -9.19
CA HIS A 375 1.16 -3.58 -7.99
C HIS A 375 1.28 -4.47 -6.76
N GLY A 376 2.35 -4.27 -5.96
CA GLY A 376 2.66 -5.05 -4.77
C GLY A 376 2.00 -4.53 -3.49
N TRP A 377 1.89 -3.21 -3.34
CA TRP A 377 1.57 -2.60 -2.05
C TRP A 377 0.17 -2.94 -1.54
N GLY A 378 0.15 -3.61 -0.38
CA GLY A 378 -1.04 -4.14 0.27
C GLY A 378 -1.69 -5.33 -0.45
N ARG A 379 -0.94 -6.05 -1.29
CA ARG A 379 -1.41 -7.27 -2.01
C ARG A 379 -0.54 -8.50 -1.81
N ARG A 380 0.63 -8.34 -1.19
CA ARG A 380 1.60 -9.43 -1.00
C ARG A 380 1.13 -10.45 0.03
N MET A 381 0.38 -10.01 1.05
CA MET A 381 -0.28 -10.88 2.02
C MET A 381 -1.15 -11.94 1.33
N GLU A 382 -2.05 -11.51 0.44
CA GLU A 382 -2.95 -12.43 -0.25
C GLU A 382 -2.24 -13.38 -1.21
N LYS A 383 -1.05 -13.03 -1.70
CA LYS A 383 -0.21 -13.90 -2.52
C LYS A 383 0.57 -14.92 -1.68
N ALA A 384 0.84 -14.60 -0.42
CA ALA A 384 1.54 -15.47 0.53
C ALA A 384 0.61 -16.47 1.23
N MET A 385 -0.70 -16.18 1.27
CA MET A 385 -1.73 -17.10 1.78
C MET A 385 -1.80 -18.39 0.96
N SER A 386 -2.11 -19.50 1.62
CA SER A 386 -2.50 -20.74 0.95
C SER A 386 -3.80 -20.56 0.16
N GLY A 387 -4.07 -21.46 -0.79
CA GLY A 387 -5.29 -21.37 -1.62
C GLY A 387 -6.59 -21.45 -0.82
N GLU A 388 -6.58 -22.19 0.30
CA GLU A 388 -7.71 -22.30 1.22
C GLU A 388 -7.81 -21.08 2.14
N GLU A 389 -6.68 -20.60 2.68
CA GLU A 389 -6.64 -19.37 3.46
C GLU A 389 -7.20 -18.19 2.66
N PHE A 390 -6.74 -18.03 1.41
CA PHE A 390 -7.22 -16.96 0.55
C PHE A 390 -8.71 -17.11 0.22
N LYS A 391 -9.20 -18.33 -0.02
CA LYS A 391 -10.63 -18.59 -0.27
C LYS A 391 -11.47 -18.09 0.90
N ASN A 392 -11.13 -18.53 2.11
CA ASN A 392 -11.88 -18.21 3.32
C ASN A 392 -11.80 -16.71 3.64
N TYR A 393 -10.62 -16.10 3.56
CA TYR A 393 -10.45 -14.64 3.67
C TYR A 393 -11.34 -13.87 2.68
N TRP A 394 -11.32 -14.26 1.40
CA TRP A 394 -12.09 -13.59 0.36
C TRP A 394 -13.61 -13.72 0.63
N ILE A 395 -14.07 -14.89 1.04
CA ILE A 395 -15.48 -15.11 1.42
C ILE A 395 -15.84 -14.24 2.62
N GLU A 396 -15.06 -14.25 3.70
CA GLU A 396 -15.35 -13.48 4.92
C GLU A 396 -15.42 -11.99 4.64
N LYS A 397 -14.44 -11.46 3.89
CA LYS A 397 -14.41 -10.04 3.50
C LYS A 397 -15.71 -9.65 2.79
N TRP A 398 -16.05 -10.36 1.71
CA TRP A 398 -17.18 -9.98 0.86
C TRP A 398 -18.54 -10.29 1.52
N ALA A 399 -18.60 -11.28 2.41
CA ALA A 399 -19.76 -11.51 3.26
C ALA A 399 -19.96 -10.38 4.29
N GLY A 400 -18.88 -9.86 4.87
CA GLY A 400 -18.91 -8.68 5.74
C GLY A 400 -19.41 -7.41 5.03
N ASP A 401 -19.18 -7.30 3.73
CA ASP A 401 -19.71 -6.23 2.88
C ASP A 401 -21.17 -6.48 2.42
N GLY A 402 -21.82 -7.53 2.94
CA GLY A 402 -23.25 -7.82 2.73
C GLY A 402 -23.58 -8.78 1.59
N LEU A 403 -22.60 -9.50 1.03
CA LEU A 403 -22.85 -10.55 0.03
C LEU A 403 -23.18 -11.91 0.67
N GLU A 404 -23.94 -12.73 -0.04
CA GLU A 404 -24.36 -14.04 0.48
C GLU A 404 -23.23 -15.06 0.36
N ARG A 405 -22.87 -15.68 1.48
CA ARG A 405 -21.77 -16.65 1.58
C ARG A 405 -21.92 -17.82 0.60
N GLU A 406 -23.12 -18.39 0.49
CA GLU A 406 -23.39 -19.51 -0.42
C GLU A 406 -23.11 -19.15 -1.90
N VAL A 407 -23.48 -17.93 -2.31
CA VAL A 407 -23.22 -17.42 -3.66
C VAL A 407 -21.72 -17.19 -3.86
N LEU A 408 -21.03 -16.62 -2.87
CA LEU A 408 -19.58 -16.41 -2.91
C LEU A 408 -18.82 -17.73 -3.03
N GLU A 409 -19.19 -18.75 -2.27
CA GLU A 409 -18.58 -20.09 -2.33
C GLU A 409 -18.72 -20.69 -3.73
N LYS A 410 -19.93 -20.64 -4.31
CA LYS A 410 -20.16 -21.11 -5.68
C LYS A 410 -19.46 -20.28 -6.75
N LEU A 411 -19.39 -18.96 -6.57
CA LEU A 411 -18.63 -18.09 -7.45
C LEU A 411 -17.15 -18.42 -7.40
N TYR A 412 -16.58 -18.63 -6.21
CA TYR A 412 -15.19 -18.99 -6.05
C TYR A 412 -14.90 -20.32 -6.76
N GLU A 413 -15.67 -21.37 -6.47
CA GLU A 413 -15.50 -22.70 -7.10
C GLU A 413 -15.59 -22.65 -8.63
N THR A 414 -16.52 -21.86 -9.17
CA THR A 414 -16.78 -21.81 -10.61
C THR A 414 -15.80 -20.91 -11.36
N ILE A 415 -15.49 -19.74 -10.79
CA ILE A 415 -14.76 -18.68 -11.49
C ILE A 415 -13.27 -18.71 -11.19
N ARG A 416 -12.84 -19.27 -10.05
CA ARG A 416 -11.43 -19.32 -9.67
C ARG A 416 -10.53 -19.95 -10.75
N PRO A 417 -10.87 -21.10 -11.36
CA PRO A 417 -10.05 -21.68 -12.42
C PRO A 417 -9.92 -20.76 -13.64
N VAL A 418 -10.97 -19.99 -13.96
CA VAL A 418 -10.95 -19.01 -15.05
C VAL A 418 -10.06 -17.83 -14.68
N VAL A 419 -10.14 -17.35 -13.44
CA VAL A 419 -9.26 -16.29 -12.91
C VAL A 419 -7.80 -16.72 -12.99
N ASP A 420 -7.48 -17.97 -12.63
CA ASP A 420 -6.12 -18.49 -12.71
C ASP A 420 -5.63 -18.63 -14.14
N ALA A 421 -6.47 -19.11 -15.06
CA ALA A 421 -6.13 -19.20 -16.47
C ALA A 421 -5.86 -17.81 -17.09
N LEU A 422 -6.75 -16.84 -16.85
CA LEU A 422 -6.59 -15.46 -17.32
C LEU A 422 -5.41 -14.75 -16.63
N GLY A 423 -5.19 -15.04 -15.35
CA GLY A 423 -4.09 -14.53 -14.54
C GLY A 423 -2.73 -15.01 -15.05
N GLY A 424 -2.61 -16.32 -15.28
CA GLY A 424 -1.44 -16.93 -15.90
C GLY A 424 -1.16 -16.39 -17.30
N ALA A 425 -2.21 -16.20 -18.12
CA ALA A 425 -2.09 -15.56 -19.43
C ALA A 425 -1.59 -14.11 -19.32
N ARG A 426 -2.10 -13.33 -18.36
CA ARG A 426 -1.64 -11.96 -18.09
C ARG A 426 -0.17 -11.94 -17.70
N LEU A 427 0.25 -12.79 -16.75
CA LEU A 427 1.64 -12.84 -16.29
C LEU A 427 2.57 -13.26 -17.44
N THR A 428 2.18 -14.27 -18.21
CA THR A 428 2.94 -14.72 -19.39
C THR A 428 3.09 -13.61 -20.41
N HIS A 429 2.00 -12.90 -20.72
CA HIS A 429 2.02 -11.76 -21.64
C HIS A 429 2.91 -10.63 -21.10
N HIS A 430 2.83 -10.33 -19.81
CA HIS A 430 3.64 -9.30 -19.17
C HIS A 430 5.12 -9.66 -19.17
N ILE A 431 5.49 -10.89 -18.80
CA ILE A 431 6.87 -11.38 -18.84
C ILE A 431 7.39 -11.41 -20.28
N ARG A 432 6.57 -11.84 -21.25
CA ARG A 432 6.94 -11.81 -22.66
C ARG A 432 7.22 -10.38 -23.13
N TRP A 433 6.33 -9.45 -22.80
CA TRP A 433 6.53 -8.03 -23.09
C TRP A 433 7.82 -7.51 -22.45
N LEU A 434 8.04 -7.75 -21.15
CA LEU A 434 9.28 -7.36 -20.46
C LEU A 434 10.53 -7.99 -21.06
N ARG A 435 10.50 -9.28 -21.44
CA ARG A 435 11.63 -9.98 -22.07
C ARG A 435 11.90 -9.47 -23.46
N GLU A 436 10.88 -9.16 -24.25
CA GLU A 436 11.06 -8.55 -25.57
C GLU A 436 11.67 -7.16 -25.41
N THR A 437 11.19 -6.35 -24.46
CA THR A 437 11.78 -5.07 -24.11
C THR A 437 13.23 -5.21 -23.63
N ARG A 438 13.53 -6.11 -22.69
CA ARG A 438 14.89 -6.34 -22.16
C ARG A 438 15.86 -7.01 -23.14
N ARG A 439 15.39 -7.88 -24.03
CA ARG A 439 16.22 -8.47 -25.11
C ARG A 439 16.64 -7.42 -26.14
N LEU A 440 15.88 -6.33 -26.25
CA LEU A 440 16.27 -5.19 -27.07
C LEU A 440 17.35 -4.36 -26.36
N LEU A 441 17.34 -4.30 -25.03
CA LEU A 441 18.36 -3.59 -24.21
C LEU A 441 19.67 -4.40 -24.06
N SER A 442 19.60 -5.72 -23.91
CA SER A 442 20.75 -6.62 -23.65
C SER A 442 21.48 -7.16 -24.90
N ARG A 443 21.17 -6.63 -26.08
CA ARG A 443 21.87 -7.00 -27.33
C ARG A 443 23.14 -6.18 -27.59
N HIS A 444 23.48 -5.31 -26.65
CA HIS A 444 24.68 -4.49 -26.57
C HIS A 444 25.20 -4.55 -25.13
#